data_AF-A0A2G9TY91-F1
#
_entry.id   AF-A0A2G9TY91-F1
#
_cell.length_a   1.000
_cell.length_b   1.000
_cell.length_c   1.000
_cell.angle_alpha   90.00
_cell.angle_beta   90.00
_cell.angle_gamma   90.00
#
_symmetry.space_group_name_H-M   'P 1'
#
loop_
_entity.id
_entity.type
_entity.pdbx_description
1 polymer ?
#
loop_
_entity_poly.entity_id
_entity_poly.type
_entity_poly.pdbx_seq_one_letter_code
_entity_poly.pdbx_strand_id
1 'polypeptide(L)'
;MHVNSLRLYSESSAPGEIPRLLGVKEQRLTGILAHILIGLSVFLTRVIKLVPLPVLIGIFLYMGVVSLLGQQFVQRTALLFTSVKHQLVFMVMIRMFILERIFTRSELASLDDLLPTFKQVVMPDSSRQRQREMKELIVHK
;
A
#
# COMPACT_ATOMS: atom_id res chain seq x y z
N MET A 1 5.55 -9.05 15.29
CA MET A 1 5.87 -7.97 16.25
C MET A 1 7.37 -7.80 16.48
N HIS A 2 8.07 -8.78 17.05
CA HIS A 2 9.52 -8.66 17.30
C HIS A 2 10.34 -8.33 16.03
N VAL A 3 10.04 -9.01 14.93
CA VAL A 3 10.68 -8.75 13.63
C VAL A 3 10.31 -7.37 13.08
N ASN A 4 9.08 -6.90 13.34
CA ASN A 4 8.61 -5.60 12.86
C ASN A 4 9.33 -4.43 13.53
N SER A 5 9.69 -4.57 14.81
CA SER A 5 10.50 -3.56 15.52
C SER A 5 11.97 -3.53 15.08
N LEU A 6 12.42 -4.56 14.36
CA LEU A 6 13.78 -4.69 13.87
C LEU A 6 13.91 -4.34 12.37
N ARG A 7 12.80 -3.95 11.71
CA ARG A 7 12.77 -3.54 10.31
C ARG A 7 13.43 -2.18 10.14
N LEU A 8 14.33 -2.09 9.17
CA LEU A 8 14.94 -0.85 8.72
C LEU A 8 14.33 -0.46 7.37
N TYR A 9 13.83 0.77 7.30
CA TYR A 9 13.30 1.38 6.09
C TYR A 9 14.32 2.39 5.53
N SER A 10 14.37 2.55 4.21
CA SER A 10 15.26 3.52 3.57
C SER A 10 14.88 4.94 3.97
N GLU A 11 15.84 5.72 4.46
CA GLU A 11 15.63 7.14 4.79
C GLU A 11 15.61 8.04 3.55
N SER A 12 16.12 7.56 2.42
CA SER A 12 16.21 8.32 1.17
C SER A 12 15.34 7.68 0.09
N SER A 13 14.07 8.07 0.07
CA SER A 13 13.18 7.86 -1.07
C SER A 13 12.99 9.20 -1.78
N ALA A 14 13.18 9.24 -3.10
CA ALA A 14 12.75 10.40 -3.88
C ALA A 14 11.24 10.64 -3.66
N PRO A 15 10.75 11.89 -3.71
CA PRO A 15 9.32 12.17 -3.48
C PRO A 15 8.45 11.32 -4.41
N GLY A 16 7.68 10.38 -3.85
CA GLY A 16 6.83 9.44 -4.59
C GLY A 16 7.31 7.99 -4.67
N GLU A 17 8.51 7.67 -4.19
CA GLU A 17 8.97 6.27 -4.11
C GLU A 17 8.50 5.59 -2.81
N ILE A 18 7.94 4.38 -2.95
CA ILE A 18 7.47 3.58 -1.82
C ILE A 18 8.68 3.20 -0.95
N PRO A 19 8.63 3.38 0.39
CA PRO A 19 9.76 3.10 1.28
C PRO A 19 10.21 1.65 1.12
N ARG A 20 11.45 1.48 0.66
CA ARG A 20 12.07 0.16 0.49
C ARG A 20 12.52 -0.37 1.84
N LEU A 21 12.18 -1.62 2.12
CA LEU A 21 12.68 -2.36 3.28
C LEU A 21 14.15 -2.71 3.02
N LEU A 22 15.09 -2.07 3.74
CA LEU A 22 16.53 -2.37 3.61
C LEU A 22 16.89 -3.72 4.22
N GLY A 23 16.19 -4.10 5.29
CA GLY A 23 16.45 -5.37 5.97
C GLY A 23 15.91 -5.39 7.40
N VAL A 24 16.21 -6.47 8.09
CA VAL A 24 15.88 -6.67 9.51
C VAL A 24 17.18 -6.83 10.28
N LYS A 25 17.34 -6.10 11.40
CA LYS A 25 18.47 -6.35 12.30
C LYS A 25 18.27 -7.68 13.01
N GLU A 26 19.12 -8.65 12.75
CA GLU A 26 19.07 -9.94 13.45
C GLU A 26 19.77 -9.86 14.79
N GLN A 27 19.02 -9.99 15.88
CA GLN A 27 19.56 -10.01 17.23
C GLN A 27 19.24 -11.36 17.89
N ARG A 28 20.26 -12.19 18.13
CA ARG A 28 20.10 -13.46 18.90
C ARG A 28 19.93 -13.20 20.40
N LEU A 29 20.47 -12.08 20.87
CA LEU A 29 20.48 -11.69 22.27
C LEU A 29 19.09 -11.35 22.81
N THR A 30 18.21 -10.75 22.00
CA THR A 30 16.85 -10.36 22.42
C THR A 30 16.02 -11.57 22.84
N GLY A 31 16.15 -12.69 22.14
CA GLY A 31 15.51 -13.95 22.48
C GLY A 31 16.04 -14.56 23.78
N ILE A 32 17.37 -14.56 23.97
CA ILE A 32 18.01 -15.10 25.19
C ILE A 32 17.60 -14.26 26.41
N LEU A 33 17.66 -12.94 26.31
CA LEU A 33 17.26 -12.03 27.39
C LEU A 33 15.78 -12.20 27.76
N ALA A 34 14.89 -12.36 26.78
CA ALA A 34 13.47 -12.60 27.07
C ALA A 34 13.25 -13.88 27.89
N HIS A 35 13.95 -14.97 27.58
CA HIS A 35 13.84 -16.23 28.33
C HIS A 35 14.40 -16.10 29.76
N ILE A 36 15.53 -15.42 29.93
CA ILE A 36 16.09 -15.15 31.26
C ILE A 36 15.13 -14.30 32.09
N LEU A 37 14.53 -13.25 31.50
CA LEU A 37 13.57 -12.39 32.19
C LEU A 37 12.29 -13.13 32.58
N ILE A 38 11.82 -14.06 31.74
CA ILE A 38 10.70 -14.97 32.10
C ILE A 38 11.10 -15.84 33.29
N GLY A 39 12.29 -16.42 33.30
CA GLY A 39 12.80 -17.19 34.44
C GLY A 39 12.93 -16.36 35.73
N LEU A 40 13.38 -15.10 35.61
CA LEU A 40 13.52 -14.18 36.73
C LEU A 40 12.17 -13.60 37.22
N SER A 41 11.11 -13.69 36.41
CA SER A 41 9.79 -13.10 36.71
C SER A 41 9.19 -13.60 38.02
N VAL A 42 9.49 -14.84 38.42
CA VAL A 42 9.02 -15.44 39.68
C VAL A 42 9.52 -14.64 40.89
N PHE A 43 10.78 -14.17 40.85
CA PHE A 43 11.36 -13.34 41.92
C PHE A 43 10.80 -11.90 41.90
N LEU A 44 10.42 -11.40 40.73
CA LEU A 44 9.87 -10.05 40.50
C LEU A 44 8.35 -9.96 40.66
N THR A 45 7.68 -11.04 41.08
CA THR A 45 6.22 -11.14 41.19
C THR A 45 5.60 -9.98 41.99
N ARG A 46 6.27 -9.48 43.03
CA ARG A 46 5.79 -8.32 43.83
C ARG A 46 5.63 -7.05 42.99
N VAL A 47 6.52 -6.82 42.03
CA VAL A 47 6.51 -5.63 41.15
C VAL A 47 5.49 -5.82 40.03
N ILE A 48 5.42 -7.03 39.46
CA ILE A 48 4.50 -7.35 38.37
C ILE A 48 3.03 -7.20 38.79
N LYS A 49 2.69 -7.48 40.06
CA LYS A 49 1.34 -7.29 40.62
C LYS A 49 0.84 -5.84 40.63
N LEU A 50 1.73 -4.85 40.49
CA LEU A 50 1.33 -3.44 40.39
C LEU A 50 0.72 -3.12 39.02
N VAL A 51 0.92 -3.97 38.01
CA VAL A 51 0.36 -3.78 36.68
C VAL A 51 -1.09 -4.26 36.67
N PRO A 52 -2.07 -3.37 36.40
CA PRO A 52 -3.48 -3.75 36.40
C PRO A 52 -3.80 -4.64 35.19
N LEU A 53 -4.60 -5.69 35.42
CA LEU A 53 -5.00 -6.66 34.38
C LEU A 53 -5.58 -6.04 33.09
N PRO A 54 -6.38 -4.95 33.15
CA PRO A 54 -6.86 -4.25 31.94
C PRO A 54 -5.75 -3.84 30.95
N VAL A 55 -4.58 -3.48 31.45
CA VAL A 55 -3.45 -3.06 30.60
C VAL A 55 -2.89 -4.27 29.83
N LEU A 56 -2.77 -5.43 30.48
CA LEU A 56 -2.37 -6.67 29.83
C LEU A 56 -3.34 -7.07 28.72
N ILE A 57 -4.64 -6.93 28.97
CA ILE A 57 -5.69 -7.21 27.98
C ILE A 57 -5.56 -6.27 26.78
N GLY A 58 -5.32 -4.97 27.01
CA GLY A 58 -5.12 -3.99 25.93
C GLY A 58 -3.89 -4.31 25.07
N ILE A 59 -2.77 -4.67 25.70
CA ILE A 59 -1.54 -5.06 24.99
C ILE A 59 -1.76 -6.34 24.18
N PHE A 60 -2.44 -7.34 24.76
CA PHE A 60 -2.76 -8.58 24.06
C PHE A 60 -3.66 -8.34 22.84
N LEU A 61 -4.68 -7.48 22.99
CA LEU A 61 -5.55 -7.08 21.88
C LEU A 61 -4.77 -6.37 20.78
N TYR A 62 -3.90 -5.41 21.13
CA TYR A 62 -3.04 -4.72 20.16
C TYR A 62 -2.14 -5.70 19.40
N MET A 63 -1.51 -6.64 20.12
CA MET A 63 -0.71 -7.69 19.49
C MET A 63 -1.53 -8.55 18.52
N GLY A 64 -2.77 -8.90 18.88
CA GLY A 64 -3.70 -9.63 18.03
C GLY A 64 -4.06 -8.87 16.76
N VAL A 65 -4.51 -7.62 16.88
CA VAL A 65 -4.93 -6.79 15.74
C VAL A 65 -3.79 -6.59 14.73
N VAL A 66 -2.60 -6.23 15.19
CA VAL A 66 -1.46 -6.02 14.28
C VAL A 66 -0.98 -7.32 13.64
N SER A 67 -1.12 -8.46 14.33
CA SER A 67 -0.85 -9.78 13.74
C SER A 67 -1.81 -10.10 12.60
N LEU A 68 -3.10 -9.77 12.77
CA LEU A 68 -4.12 -9.96 11.72
C LEU A 68 -3.90 -9.05 10.51
N LEU A 69 -3.53 -7.78 10.71
CA LEU A 69 -3.27 -6.83 9.62
C LEU A 69 -2.07 -7.21 8.74
N GLY A 70 -1.09 -7.92 9.30
CA GLY A 70 0.08 -8.41 8.58
C GLY A 70 -0.17 -9.66 7.72
N GLN A 71 -1.35 -10.30 7.84
CA GLN A 71 -1.67 -11.53 7.15
C GLN A 71 -2.22 -11.25 5.74
N GLN A 72 -1.62 -11.85 4.72
CA GLN A 72 -2.06 -11.70 3.32
C GLN A 72 -3.52 -12.15 3.12
N PHE A 73 -3.96 -13.16 3.88
CA PHE A 73 -5.35 -13.61 3.89
C PHE A 73 -6.31 -12.48 4.29
N VAL A 74 -6.05 -11.78 5.39
CA VAL A 74 -6.92 -10.69 5.87
C VAL A 74 -6.96 -9.55 4.87
N GLN A 75 -5.82 -9.23 4.24
CA GLN A 75 -5.77 -8.21 3.18
C GLN A 75 -6.62 -8.60 1.97
N ARG A 76 -6.56 -9.88 1.54
CA ARG A 76 -7.41 -10.41 0.45
C ARG A 76 -8.88 -10.43 0.84
N THR A 77 -9.21 -10.85 2.04
CA THR A 77 -10.59 -10.83 2.56
C THR A 77 -11.11 -9.40 2.66
N ALA A 78 -10.31 -8.46 3.13
CA ALA A 78 -10.65 -7.03 3.16
C ALA A 78 -10.86 -6.45 1.75
N LEU A 79 -10.10 -6.90 0.74
CA LEU A 79 -10.31 -6.57 -0.67
C LEU A 79 -11.61 -7.16 -1.25
N LEU A 80 -12.11 -8.28 -0.73
CA LEU A 80 -13.42 -8.80 -1.11
C LEU A 80 -14.56 -7.94 -0.55
N PHE A 81 -14.40 -7.43 0.68
CA PHE A 81 -15.36 -6.50 1.31
C PHE A 81 -15.29 -5.10 0.71
N THR A 82 -14.07 -4.58 0.47
CA THR A 82 -13.81 -3.35 -0.27
C THR A 82 -13.82 -3.67 -1.75
N SER A 83 -15.01 -3.90 -2.31
CA SER A 83 -15.14 -4.13 -3.75
C SER A 83 -14.59 -2.91 -4.50
N VAL A 84 -13.58 -3.15 -5.34
CA VAL A 84 -12.87 -2.20 -6.23
C VAL A 84 -13.84 -1.31 -7.04
N LYS A 85 -15.07 -1.76 -7.23
CA LYS A 85 -16.16 -0.99 -7.85
C LYS A 85 -16.42 0.34 -7.15
N HIS A 86 -16.36 0.39 -5.81
CA HIS A 86 -16.57 1.63 -5.07
C HIS A 86 -15.47 2.66 -5.32
N GLN A 87 -14.22 2.23 -5.49
CA GLN A 87 -13.09 3.15 -5.64
C GLN A 87 -13.10 3.87 -7.00
N LEU A 88 -13.43 3.15 -8.08
CA LEU A 88 -13.61 3.75 -9.41
C LEU A 88 -14.86 4.62 -9.48
N VAL A 89 -15.99 4.15 -8.93
CA VAL A 89 -17.23 4.93 -8.89
C VAL A 89 -17.07 6.19 -8.05
N PHE A 90 -16.39 6.11 -6.90
CA PHE A 90 -16.10 7.27 -6.05
C PHE A 90 -15.18 8.28 -6.74
N MET A 91 -14.12 7.81 -7.42
CA MET A 91 -13.23 8.68 -8.21
C MET A 91 -14.00 9.40 -9.34
N VAL A 92 -14.85 8.67 -10.08
CA VAL A 92 -15.67 9.25 -11.17
C VAL A 92 -16.75 10.19 -10.62
N MET A 93 -17.40 9.82 -9.51
CA MET A 93 -18.42 10.65 -8.86
C MET A 93 -17.81 11.95 -8.32
N ILE A 94 -16.62 11.90 -7.72
CA ILE A 94 -15.88 13.10 -7.30
C ILE A 94 -15.54 13.95 -8.51
N ARG A 95 -15.01 13.36 -9.60
CA ARG A 95 -14.70 14.08 -10.83
C ARG A 95 -15.94 14.78 -11.38
N MET A 96 -17.07 14.07 -11.47
CA MET A 96 -18.30 14.59 -12.05
C MET A 96 -18.98 15.64 -11.16
N PHE A 97 -18.92 15.49 -9.83
CA PHE A 97 -19.65 16.35 -8.90
C PHE A 97 -18.83 17.54 -8.39
N ILE A 98 -17.56 17.34 -8.06
CA ILE A 98 -16.71 18.37 -7.43
C ILE A 98 -16.05 19.27 -8.48
N LEU A 99 -15.54 18.73 -9.59
CA LEU A 99 -14.87 19.57 -10.59
C LEU A 99 -15.85 20.47 -11.35
N GLU A 100 -17.09 20.01 -11.59
CA GLU A 100 -18.14 20.86 -12.19
C GLU A 100 -18.58 22.02 -11.27
N ARG A 101 -18.36 21.89 -9.96
CA ARG A 101 -18.69 22.93 -8.98
C ARG A 101 -17.58 23.95 -8.79
N ILE A 102 -16.33 23.60 -9.12
CA ILE A 102 -15.13 24.43 -8.87
C ILE A 102 -14.59 25.05 -10.16
N PHE A 103 -14.72 24.40 -11.33
CA PHE A 103 -14.14 24.86 -12.60
C PHE A 103 -15.20 25.25 -13.66
N THR A 104 -14.86 26.27 -14.46
CA THR A 104 -15.63 26.67 -15.65
C THR A 104 -15.49 25.61 -16.76
N ARG A 105 -16.56 25.36 -17.55
CA ARG A 105 -16.60 24.31 -18.59
C ARG A 105 -15.40 24.32 -19.56
N SER A 106 -14.85 25.49 -19.83
CA SER A 106 -13.68 25.71 -20.70
C SER A 106 -12.37 25.15 -20.13
N GLU A 107 -12.13 25.33 -18.82
CA GLU A 107 -10.92 24.88 -18.12
C GLU A 107 -10.94 23.35 -17.95
N LEU A 108 -12.12 22.79 -17.70
CA LEU A 108 -12.32 21.35 -17.55
C LEU A 108 -12.04 20.61 -18.88
N ALA A 109 -12.42 21.22 -20.02
CA ALA A 109 -12.14 20.68 -21.34
C ALA A 109 -10.64 20.62 -21.66
N SER A 110 -9.83 21.58 -21.18
CA SER A 110 -8.37 21.53 -21.34
C SER A 110 -7.65 20.53 -20.42
N LEU A 111 -8.28 20.10 -19.32
CA LEU A 111 -7.73 19.12 -18.37
C LEU A 111 -8.05 17.66 -18.73
N ASP A 112 -9.10 17.42 -19.52
CA ASP A 112 -9.61 16.09 -19.87
C ASP A 112 -8.89 15.43 -21.07
N ASP A 113 -7.91 16.09 -21.69
CA ASP A 113 -7.17 15.63 -22.87
C ASP A 113 -6.29 14.37 -22.66
N LEU A 114 -6.33 13.72 -21.50
CA LEU A 114 -5.53 12.52 -21.20
C LEU A 114 -6.32 11.19 -21.15
N LEU A 115 -7.43 11.07 -21.87
CA LEU A 115 -8.06 9.77 -22.11
C LEU A 115 -8.34 9.59 -23.61
N PRO A 116 -7.60 8.71 -24.32
CA PRO A 116 -7.91 8.41 -25.71
C PRO A 116 -9.33 7.82 -25.75
N THR A 117 -10.18 8.39 -26.61
CA THR A 117 -11.56 7.92 -26.77
C THR A 117 -11.54 6.43 -27.11
N PHE A 118 -12.45 5.62 -26.53
CA PHE A 118 -12.53 4.17 -26.78
C PHE A 118 -12.55 3.83 -28.29
N LYS A 119 -13.09 4.74 -29.11
CA LYS A 119 -13.10 4.69 -30.58
C LYS A 119 -11.69 4.68 -31.21
N GLN A 120 -10.73 5.41 -30.64
CA GLN A 120 -9.33 5.46 -31.07
C GLN A 120 -8.54 4.21 -30.66
N VAL A 121 -8.97 3.50 -29.61
CA VAL A 121 -8.39 2.21 -29.19
C VAL A 121 -8.93 1.06 -30.05
N VAL A 122 -10.20 1.12 -30.45
CA VAL A 122 -10.87 0.09 -31.27
C VAL A 122 -10.49 0.19 -32.76
N MET A 123 -10.24 1.40 -33.28
CA MET A 123 -9.76 1.60 -34.65
C MET A 123 -8.32 2.12 -34.63
N PRO A 124 -7.31 1.24 -34.70
CA PRO A 124 -5.95 1.70 -34.95
C PRO A 124 -5.90 2.36 -36.32
N ASP A 125 -5.39 3.59 -36.35
CA ASP A 125 -5.28 4.40 -37.56
C ASP A 125 -4.41 3.68 -38.60
N SER A 126 -5.07 3.14 -39.64
CA SER A 126 -4.46 2.42 -40.77
C SER A 126 -3.37 3.22 -41.50
N SER A 127 -3.29 4.54 -41.28
CA SER A 127 -2.23 5.38 -41.82
C SER A 127 -0.91 5.25 -41.04
N ARG A 128 -0.95 5.01 -39.72
CA ARG A 128 0.26 4.73 -38.90
C ARG A 128 0.85 3.35 -39.19
N GLN A 129 0.02 2.38 -39.56
CA GLN A 129 0.45 1.03 -39.90
C GLN A 129 1.13 0.99 -41.28
N ARG A 130 0.55 1.67 -42.29
CA ARG A 130 1.20 1.84 -43.61
C ARG A 130 2.52 2.61 -43.55
N GLN A 131 2.63 3.60 -42.66
CA GLN A 131 3.90 4.31 -42.47
C GLN A 131 4.98 3.45 -41.81
N ARG A 132 4.61 2.48 -40.94
CA ARG A 132 5.55 1.52 -40.36
C ARG A 132 6.01 0.51 -41.40
N GLU A 133 5.09 -0.03 -42.20
CA GLU A 133 5.41 -0.94 -43.31
C GLU A 133 6.32 -0.28 -44.37
N MET A 134 6.03 0.96 -44.77
CA MET A 134 6.90 1.72 -45.69
C MET A 134 8.29 1.99 -45.10
N LYS A 135 8.40 2.25 -43.79
CA LYS A 135 9.70 2.46 -43.15
C LYS A 135 10.52 1.16 -43.07
N GLU A 136 9.89 0.03 -42.79
CA GLU A 136 10.57 -1.27 -42.78
C GLU A 136 11.06 -1.68 -44.17
N LEU A 137 10.30 -1.40 -45.23
CA LEU A 137 10.71 -1.63 -46.61
C LEU A 137 11.90 -0.78 -47.07
N ILE A 138 12.07 0.42 -46.51
CA ILE A 138 13.20 1.31 -46.85
C ILE A 138 14.48 0.91 -46.10
N VAL A 139 14.36 0.36 -44.89
CA VAL A 139 15.53 -0.02 -44.07
C VAL A 139 16.17 -1.34 -44.54
N HIS A 140 15.42 -2.20 -45.24
CA HIS A 140 15.86 -3.54 -45.63
C HIS A 140 16.32 -3.66 -47.10
N LYS A 141 16.49 -2.54 -47.81
CA LYS A 141 17.01 -2.47 -49.19
C LYS A 141 18.30 -1.65 -49.23
#